data_AF-A0A1L9P1C3-F1
#
_entry.id   AF-A0A1L9P1C3-F1
#
_cell.length_a   1.000
_cell.length_b   1.000
_cell.length_c   1.000
_cell.angle_alpha   90.00
_cell.angle_beta   90.00
_cell.angle_gamma   90.00
#
_symmetry.space_group_name_H-M   'P 1'
#
loop_
_entity.id
_entity.type
_entity.pdbx_description
1 polymer ?
#
loop_
_entity_poly.entity_id
_entity_poly.type
_entity_poly.pdbx_seq_one_letter_code
_entity_poly.pdbx_strand_id
1 'polypeptide(L)'
;MLKFTLATFGIVALLLLGALYGGIWVWRSLIYITVFAYGFDRLTPILLANADPESEFPASDRLSAALAIAHFVVLSVVVYSLAQSDALSLLEKIVLFFATSLFAGQIGHPNAHELIHRSARPLRRLGKAIYMSILMGHHASAHPLVHHVHVGTSNDPVSAPKGRGFWRFFGRAWIGSYRAGYTAESKRHKGQGLHPYVMYQLGGAACLLAGFALGGLKGALLWALIGLYAQLQIFLSDYVQHYGLRRKMLDIPLLPQNPNFFMGYDAEIV
;
A
#
# COMPACT_ATOMS: atom_id res chain seq x y z
N MET A 1 15.28 -15.63 2.21
CA MET A 1 15.78 -14.35 1.62
C MET A 1 15.88 -14.40 0.11
N LEU A 2 16.80 -15.17 -0.49
CA LEU A 2 17.01 -15.17 -1.95
C LEU A 2 15.73 -15.42 -2.76
N LYS A 3 14.90 -16.41 -2.39
CA LYS A 3 13.62 -16.70 -3.08
C LYS A 3 12.66 -15.52 -3.06
N PHE A 4 12.50 -14.85 -1.92
CA PHE A 4 11.64 -13.68 -1.76
C PHE A 4 12.17 -12.46 -2.53
N THR A 5 13.49 -12.25 -2.51
CA THR A 5 14.16 -11.21 -3.30
C THR A 5 13.97 -11.44 -4.80
N LEU A 6 14.19 -12.67 -5.28
CA LEU A 6 13.96 -13.04 -6.67
C LEU A 6 12.49 -12.90 -7.06
N ALA A 7 11.57 -13.24 -6.15
CA ALA A 7 10.14 -13.09 -6.40
C ALA A 7 9.73 -11.62 -6.60
N THR A 8 10.16 -10.75 -5.67
CA THR A 8 9.80 -9.34 -5.66
C THR A 8 10.50 -8.51 -6.74
N PHE A 9 11.75 -8.82 -7.08
CA PHE A 9 12.45 -8.14 -8.21
C PHE A 9 12.16 -8.76 -9.58
N GLY A 10 11.71 -10.02 -9.63
CA GLY A 10 11.29 -10.67 -10.88
C GLY A 10 10.17 -9.89 -11.56
N ILE A 11 9.15 -9.49 -10.81
CA ILE A 11 8.07 -8.64 -11.36
C ILE A 11 8.56 -7.26 -11.78
N VAL A 12 9.49 -6.64 -11.04
CA VAL A 12 10.07 -5.34 -11.42
C VAL A 12 10.73 -5.45 -12.79
N ALA A 13 11.56 -6.47 -13.01
CA ALA A 13 12.20 -6.70 -14.30
C ALA A 13 11.18 -6.94 -15.42
N LEU A 14 10.15 -7.76 -15.17
CA LEU A 14 9.11 -8.04 -16.17
C LEU A 14 8.29 -6.79 -16.53
N LEU A 15 7.96 -5.93 -15.56
CA LEU A 15 7.26 -4.68 -15.81
C LEU A 15 8.10 -3.71 -16.65
N LEU A 16 9.38 -3.58 -16.34
CA LEU A 16 10.30 -2.73 -17.12
C LEU A 16 10.50 -3.27 -18.54
N LEU A 17 10.69 -4.58 -18.70
CA LEU A 17 10.77 -5.21 -20.02
C LEU A 17 9.45 -5.05 -20.80
N GLY A 18 8.31 -5.19 -20.13
CA GLY A 18 6.99 -4.94 -20.74
C GLY A 18 6.80 -3.51 -21.19
N ALA A 19 7.26 -2.54 -20.39
CA ALA A 19 7.19 -1.13 -20.72
C ALA A 19 8.11 -0.74 -21.89
N LEU A 20 9.29 -1.37 -22.00
CA LEU A 20 10.29 -1.06 -23.03
C LEU A 20 10.06 -1.81 -24.34
N TYR A 21 9.65 -3.08 -24.28
CA TYR A 21 9.61 -3.98 -25.44
C TYR A 21 8.21 -4.49 -25.79
N GLY A 22 7.20 -4.29 -24.94
CA GLY A 22 5.86 -4.81 -25.19
C GLY A 22 5.81 -6.33 -25.27
N GLY A 23 4.88 -6.84 -26.08
CA GLY A 23 4.75 -8.23 -26.46
C GLY A 23 4.59 -9.19 -25.28
N ILE A 24 5.33 -10.31 -25.33
CA ILE A 24 5.25 -11.37 -24.33
C ILE A 24 5.60 -10.90 -22.91
N TRP A 25 6.40 -9.83 -22.77
CA TRP A 25 6.82 -9.31 -21.46
C TRP A 25 5.68 -8.68 -20.68
N VAL A 26 4.75 -8.01 -21.37
CA VAL A 26 3.54 -7.44 -20.78
C VAL A 26 2.62 -8.53 -20.22
N TRP A 27 2.44 -9.62 -20.96
CA TRP A 27 1.65 -10.76 -20.49
C TRP A 27 2.34 -11.51 -19.35
N ARG A 28 3.65 -11.70 -19.45
CA ARG A 28 4.44 -12.33 -18.37
C ARG A 28 4.34 -11.53 -17.07
N SER A 29 4.39 -10.21 -17.11
CA SER A 29 4.26 -9.40 -15.89
C SER A 29 2.88 -9.58 -15.24
N LEU A 30 1.80 -9.57 -16.03
CA LEU A 30 0.44 -9.81 -15.51
C LEU A 30 0.28 -11.22 -14.92
N ILE A 31 0.71 -12.26 -15.66
CA ILE A 31 0.65 -13.65 -15.19
C ILE A 31 1.48 -13.83 -13.93
N TYR A 32 2.64 -13.17 -13.85
CA TYR A 32 3.52 -13.26 -12.70
C TYR A 32 2.88 -12.68 -11.44
N ILE A 33 2.35 -11.46 -11.51
CA ILE A 33 1.77 -10.77 -10.34
C ILE A 33 0.45 -11.41 -9.88
N THR A 34 -0.24 -12.15 -10.75
CA THR A 34 -1.52 -12.81 -10.42
C THR A 34 -1.36 -14.30 -10.11
N VAL A 35 -0.96 -15.10 -11.09
CA VAL A 35 -0.96 -16.57 -11.04
C VAL A 35 0.27 -17.10 -10.32
N PHE A 36 1.46 -16.57 -10.64
CA PHE A 36 2.68 -17.04 -10.01
C PHE A 36 2.74 -16.66 -8.53
N ALA A 37 2.37 -15.42 -8.17
CA ALA A 37 2.30 -15.00 -6.78
C ALA A 37 1.33 -15.87 -5.96
N TYR A 38 0.11 -16.09 -6.47
CA TYR A 38 -0.87 -16.97 -5.82
C TYR A 38 -0.36 -18.42 -5.69
N GLY A 39 0.22 -18.97 -6.76
CA GLY A 39 0.77 -20.32 -6.76
C GLY A 39 1.94 -20.46 -5.79
N PHE A 40 2.84 -19.48 -5.75
CA PHE A 40 3.95 -19.44 -4.81
C PHE A 40 3.46 -19.40 -3.37
N ASP A 41 2.49 -18.55 -3.05
CA ASP A 41 1.90 -18.45 -1.71
C ASP A 41 1.17 -19.72 -1.28
N ARG A 42 0.54 -20.47 -2.19
CA ARG A 42 -0.10 -21.75 -1.86
C ARG A 42 0.87 -22.91 -1.71
N LEU A 43 1.97 -22.90 -2.46
CA LEU A 43 2.97 -23.97 -2.44
C LEU A 43 4.02 -23.78 -1.34
N THR A 44 4.25 -22.55 -0.90
CA THR A 44 5.26 -22.23 0.13
C THR A 44 4.95 -22.85 1.51
N PRO A 45 3.72 -22.82 2.03
CA PRO A 45 3.36 -23.49 3.28
C PRO A 45 3.56 -25.00 3.24
N ILE A 46 3.34 -25.63 2.08
CA ILE A 46 3.53 -27.07 1.86
C ILE A 46 5.03 -27.44 1.91
N LEU A 47 5.91 -26.51 1.51
CA LEU A 47 7.36 -26.71 1.47
C LEU A 47 8.10 -26.20 2.72
N LEU A 48 7.45 -25.39 3.57
CA LEU A 48 8.04 -24.71 4.73
C LEU A 48 7.23 -24.94 6.02
N ALA A 49 6.70 -26.15 6.23
CA ALA A 49 5.92 -26.52 7.42
C ALA A 49 6.61 -26.26 8.79
N ASN A 50 7.89 -25.85 8.79
CA ASN A 50 8.70 -25.56 9.98
C ASN A 50 9.30 -24.13 9.98
N ALA A 51 8.69 -23.15 9.31
CA ALA A 51 9.12 -21.76 9.42
C ALA A 51 8.68 -21.16 10.78
N ASP A 52 9.60 -20.48 11.46
CA ASP A 52 9.38 -19.80 12.74
C ASP A 52 8.24 -18.75 12.63
N PRO A 53 7.17 -18.84 13.45
CA PRO A 53 6.08 -17.84 13.46
C PRO A 53 6.56 -16.41 13.72
N GLU A 54 7.70 -16.25 14.40
CA GLU A 54 8.35 -14.97 14.70
C GLU A 54 9.23 -14.46 13.55
N SER A 55 9.30 -15.15 12.40
CA SER A 55 9.98 -14.63 11.23
C SER A 55 9.16 -13.45 10.66
N GLU A 56 9.38 -12.26 11.24
CA GLU A 56 8.98 -10.96 10.71
C GLU A 56 9.25 -10.94 9.21
N PHE A 57 8.37 -10.26 8.47
CA PHE A 57 8.43 -10.08 7.02
C PHE A 57 9.90 -10.08 6.54
N PRO A 58 10.35 -11.07 5.74
CA PRO A 58 11.76 -11.38 5.55
C PRO A 58 12.54 -10.33 4.72
N ALA A 59 12.01 -9.11 4.56
CA ALA A 59 12.69 -8.04 3.88
C ALA A 59 13.62 -7.30 4.84
N SER A 60 14.93 -7.52 4.68
CA SER A 60 15.92 -6.63 5.29
C SER A 60 15.66 -5.18 4.88
N ASP A 61 16.03 -4.21 5.73
CA ASP A 61 15.86 -2.78 5.44
C ASP A 61 16.42 -2.37 4.06
N ARG A 62 17.53 -3.02 3.64
CA ARG A 62 18.11 -2.85 2.31
C ARG A 62 17.17 -3.31 1.19
N LEU A 63 16.53 -4.47 1.35
CA LEU A 63 15.57 -4.99 0.39
C LEU A 63 14.37 -4.04 0.29
N SER A 64 13.80 -3.62 1.43
CA SER A 64 12.66 -2.71 1.45
C SER A 64 12.97 -1.35 0.83
N ALA A 65 14.16 -0.79 1.11
CA ALA A 65 14.61 0.45 0.49
C ALA A 65 14.81 0.30 -1.03
N ALA A 66 15.41 -0.81 -1.47
CA ALA A 66 15.59 -1.07 -2.90
C ALA A 66 14.26 -1.27 -3.63
N LEU A 67 13.28 -1.94 -3.01
CA LEU A 67 11.92 -2.06 -3.54
C LEU A 67 11.20 -0.71 -3.59
N ALA A 68 11.42 0.16 -2.60
CA ALA A 68 10.87 1.51 -2.62
C ALA A 68 11.40 2.33 -3.81
N ILE A 69 12.69 2.23 -4.10
CA ILE A 69 13.30 2.88 -5.27
C ILE A 69 12.73 2.27 -6.56
N ALA A 70 12.69 0.93 -6.65
CA ALA A 70 12.14 0.22 -7.80
C ALA A 70 10.69 0.61 -8.09
N HIS A 71 9.87 0.86 -7.05
CA HIS A 71 8.50 1.33 -7.20
C HIS A 71 8.41 2.63 -8.01
N PHE A 72 9.26 3.63 -7.71
CA PHE A 72 9.27 4.89 -8.45
C PHE A 72 9.82 4.73 -9.87
N VAL A 73 10.83 3.87 -10.07
CA VAL A 73 11.36 3.57 -11.40
C VAL A 73 10.28 2.92 -12.27
N VAL A 74 9.59 1.91 -11.75
CA VAL A 74 8.50 1.22 -12.44
C VAL A 74 7.37 2.20 -12.78
N LEU A 75 6.88 2.98 -11.81
CA LEU A 75 5.82 3.95 -12.07
C LEU A 75 6.22 4.95 -13.16
N SER A 76 7.43 5.51 -13.10
CA SER A 76 7.88 6.53 -14.06
C SER A 76 8.03 5.94 -15.46
N VAL A 77 8.71 4.80 -15.59
CA VAL A 77 8.93 4.14 -16.89
C VAL A 77 7.62 3.68 -17.50
N VAL A 78 6.74 3.04 -16.71
CA VAL A 78 5.44 2.58 -17.21
C VAL A 78 4.54 3.75 -17.60
N VAL A 79 4.43 4.79 -16.78
CA VAL A 79 3.60 5.96 -17.12
C VAL A 79 4.09 6.61 -18.40
N TYR A 80 5.41 6.76 -18.58
CA TYR A 80 5.99 7.24 -19.82
C TYR A 80 5.62 6.34 -21.00
N SER A 81 5.82 5.03 -20.91
CA SER A 81 5.50 4.09 -21.99
C SER A 81 4.02 4.06 -22.34
N LEU A 82 3.12 4.06 -21.34
CA LEU A 82 1.67 4.10 -21.57
C LEU A 82 1.23 5.42 -22.23
N ALA A 83 1.90 6.52 -21.88
CA ALA A 83 1.60 7.84 -22.43
C ALA A 83 2.12 8.02 -23.86
N GLN A 84 3.37 7.63 -24.12
CA GLN A 84 4.13 8.04 -25.30
C GLN A 84 4.44 6.91 -26.30
N SER A 85 4.43 5.65 -25.89
CA SER A 85 4.86 4.56 -26.78
C SER A 85 3.80 4.22 -27.82
N ASP A 86 4.12 4.41 -29.10
CA ASP A 86 3.31 3.93 -30.23
C ASP A 86 3.57 2.45 -30.53
N ALA A 87 4.66 1.88 -30.02
CA ALA A 87 4.99 0.47 -30.19
C ALA A 87 4.09 -0.47 -29.37
N LEU A 88 3.47 0.04 -28.29
CA LEU A 88 2.51 -0.72 -27.49
C LEU A 88 1.10 -0.59 -28.09
N SER A 89 0.52 -1.72 -28.45
CA SER A 89 -0.90 -1.82 -28.79
C SER A 89 -1.79 -1.39 -27.61
N LEU A 90 -3.05 -1.03 -27.89
CA LEU A 90 -4.00 -0.66 -26.83
C LEU A 90 -4.17 -1.78 -25.80
N LEU A 91 -4.23 -3.03 -26.24
CA LEU A 91 -4.37 -4.18 -25.35
C LEU A 91 -3.14 -4.33 -24.44
N GLU A 92 -1.93 -4.19 -24.97
CA GLU A 92 -0.71 -4.23 -24.15
C GLU A 92 -0.65 -3.08 -23.15
N LYS A 93 -1.10 -1.87 -23.53
CA LYS A 93 -1.20 -0.74 -22.59
C LYS A 93 -2.16 -1.05 -21.44
N ILE A 94 -3.31 -1.66 -21.73
CA ILE A 94 -4.28 -2.07 -20.71
C ILE A 94 -3.69 -3.12 -19.79
N VAL A 95 -3.06 -4.16 -20.33
CA VAL A 95 -2.46 -5.24 -19.54
C VAL A 95 -1.32 -4.70 -18.67
N LEU A 96 -0.43 -3.88 -19.22
CA LEU A 96 0.68 -3.27 -18.48
C LEU A 96 0.19 -2.31 -17.38
N PHE A 97 -0.87 -1.54 -17.64
CA PHE A 97 -1.53 -0.69 -16.65
C PHE A 97 -2.01 -1.52 -15.45
N PHE A 98 -2.74 -2.61 -15.68
CA PHE A 98 -3.24 -3.46 -14.60
C PHE A 98 -2.10 -4.16 -13.86
N ALA A 99 -1.12 -4.74 -14.57
CA ALA A 99 0.04 -5.38 -13.95
C ALA A 99 0.82 -4.42 -13.03
N THR A 100 0.99 -3.16 -13.47
CA THR A 100 1.69 -2.12 -12.69
C THR A 100 0.88 -1.67 -11.48
N SER A 101 -0.44 -1.56 -11.63
CA SER A 101 -1.34 -1.17 -10.54
C SER A 101 -1.47 -2.27 -9.48
N LEU A 102 -1.46 -3.54 -9.90
CA LEU A 102 -1.35 -4.70 -9.01
C LEU A 102 -0.01 -4.69 -8.28
N PHE A 103 1.10 -4.43 -8.96
CA PHE A 103 2.41 -4.29 -8.30
C PHE A 103 2.42 -3.18 -7.23
N ALA A 104 1.85 -2.01 -7.53
CA ALA A 104 1.76 -0.92 -6.56
C ALA A 104 0.91 -1.29 -5.31
N GLY A 105 -0.18 -2.03 -5.50
CA GLY A 105 -1.07 -2.45 -4.41
C GLY A 105 -0.62 -3.70 -3.64
N GLN A 106 -0.03 -4.69 -4.30
CA GLN A 106 0.31 -6.00 -3.71
C GLN A 106 1.75 -6.10 -3.22
N ILE A 107 2.65 -5.24 -3.72
CA ILE A 107 4.07 -5.23 -3.33
C ILE A 107 4.46 -3.86 -2.80
N GLY A 108 4.11 -2.79 -3.50
CA GLY A 108 4.40 -1.42 -3.09
C GLY A 108 3.79 -1.08 -1.73
N HIS A 109 2.50 -1.36 -1.54
CA HIS A 109 1.80 -1.06 -0.29
C HIS A 109 2.30 -1.87 0.92
N PRO A 110 2.42 -3.22 0.90
CA PRO A 110 2.95 -3.95 2.06
C PRO A 110 4.38 -3.50 2.42
N ASN A 111 5.23 -3.26 1.43
CA ASN A 111 6.57 -2.71 1.69
C ASN A 111 6.50 -1.30 2.32
N ALA A 112 5.61 -0.44 1.84
CA ALA A 112 5.40 0.89 2.42
C ALA A 112 4.84 0.83 3.85
N HIS A 113 3.92 -0.10 4.11
CA HIS A 113 3.37 -0.38 5.43
C HIS A 113 4.47 -0.76 6.42
N GLU A 114 5.37 -1.67 6.07
CA GLU A 114 6.51 -2.01 6.92
C GLU A 114 7.45 -0.80 7.12
N LEU A 115 7.74 -0.06 6.05
CA LEU A 115 8.64 1.09 6.10
C LEU A 115 8.15 2.21 7.02
N ILE A 116 6.84 2.48 7.09
CA ILE A 116 6.30 3.53 7.98
C ILE A 116 6.42 3.17 9.47
N HIS A 117 6.56 1.88 9.80
CA HIS A 117 6.76 1.39 11.17
C HIS A 117 8.24 1.33 11.59
N ARG A 118 9.20 1.46 10.65
CA ARG A 118 10.63 1.40 10.96
C ARG A 118 11.10 2.55 11.87
N SER A 119 12.04 2.27 12.78
CA SER A 119 12.62 3.27 13.70
C SER A 119 13.56 4.27 12.98
N ALA A 120 14.17 3.88 11.87
CA ALA A 120 15.03 4.75 11.07
C ALA A 120 14.21 5.79 10.28
N ARG A 121 14.53 7.07 10.47
CA ARG A 121 13.85 8.20 9.78
C ARG A 121 13.86 8.10 8.24
N PRO A 122 14.97 7.73 7.57
CA PRO A 122 15.00 7.62 6.12
C PRO A 122 14.03 6.55 5.59
N LEU A 123 13.93 5.40 6.26
CA LEU A 123 13.03 4.31 5.87
C LEU A 123 11.56 4.74 5.98
N ARG A 124 11.17 5.39 7.08
CA ARG A 124 9.81 5.95 7.19
C ARG A 124 9.49 6.98 6.10
N ARG A 125 10.47 7.79 5.71
CA ARG A 125 10.29 8.76 4.62
C ARG A 125 10.06 8.05 3.28
N LEU A 126 10.73 6.93 3.02
CA LEU A 126 10.47 6.11 1.83
C LEU A 126 9.06 5.52 1.84
N GLY A 127 8.61 4.95 2.97
CA GLY A 127 7.23 4.45 3.10
C GLY A 127 6.19 5.55 2.85
N LYS A 128 6.39 6.74 3.45
CA LYS A 128 5.56 7.92 3.19
C LYS A 128 5.59 8.34 1.72
N ALA A 129 6.75 8.31 1.07
CA ALA A 129 6.89 8.64 -0.34
C ALA A 129 6.06 7.71 -1.22
N ILE A 130 6.09 6.40 -0.97
CA ILE A 130 5.26 5.44 -1.71
C ILE A 130 3.78 5.77 -1.52
N TYR A 131 3.31 6.02 -0.30
CA TYR A 131 1.91 6.40 -0.06
C TYR A 131 1.53 7.71 -0.76
N MET A 132 2.43 8.70 -0.81
CA MET A 132 2.21 9.93 -1.59
C MET A 132 2.14 9.63 -3.10
N SER A 133 2.96 8.70 -3.61
CA SER A 133 2.99 8.32 -5.03
C SER A 133 1.70 7.68 -5.52
N ILE A 134 0.97 7.00 -4.63
CA ILE A 134 -0.35 6.43 -4.92
C ILE A 134 -1.49 7.36 -4.46
N LEU A 135 -1.19 8.63 -4.15
CA LEU A 135 -2.13 9.68 -3.75
C LEU A 135 -2.90 9.38 -2.45
N MET A 136 -2.30 8.59 -1.56
CA MET A 136 -2.86 8.17 -0.28
C MET A 136 -1.91 8.47 0.89
N GLY A 137 -1.18 9.57 0.84
CA GLY A 137 -0.17 9.94 1.85
C GLY A 137 -0.70 9.95 3.29
N HIS A 138 -1.97 10.29 3.49
CA HIS A 138 -2.64 10.31 4.79
C HIS A 138 -2.63 8.94 5.50
N HIS A 139 -2.53 7.83 4.77
CA HIS A 139 -2.47 6.49 5.35
C HIS A 139 -1.25 6.32 6.28
N ALA A 140 -0.13 6.98 5.98
CA ALA A 140 1.05 6.95 6.83
C ALA A 140 0.84 7.57 8.23
N SER A 141 -0.23 8.34 8.42
CA SER A 141 -0.67 8.84 9.73
C SER A 141 -1.90 8.07 10.23
N ALA A 142 -2.93 7.90 9.40
CA ALA A 142 -4.17 7.25 9.81
C ALA A 142 -3.96 5.81 10.29
N HIS A 143 -3.08 5.06 9.63
CA HIS A 143 -2.86 3.66 9.97
C HIS A 143 -2.28 3.46 11.38
N PRO A 144 -1.11 4.02 11.75
CA PRO A 144 -0.56 3.85 13.09
C PRO A 144 -1.30 4.65 14.18
N LEU A 145 -1.89 5.81 13.83
CA LEU A 145 -2.46 6.72 14.83
C LEU A 145 -3.94 6.50 15.11
N VAL A 146 -4.65 5.83 14.20
CA VAL A 146 -6.09 5.61 14.30
C VAL A 146 -6.39 4.12 14.22
N HIS A 147 -6.03 3.47 13.11
CA HIS A 147 -6.41 2.08 12.87
C HIS A 147 -5.83 1.14 13.94
N HIS A 148 -4.52 1.18 14.21
CA HIS A 148 -3.90 0.35 15.27
C HIS A 148 -4.56 0.54 16.65
N VAL A 149 -4.97 1.77 16.96
CA VAL A 149 -5.56 2.12 18.26
C VAL A 149 -7.02 1.65 18.37
N HIS A 150 -7.76 1.68 17.27
CA HIS A 150 -9.21 1.53 17.24
C HIS A 150 -9.72 0.34 16.43
N VAL A 151 -8.84 -0.50 15.87
CA VAL A 151 -9.22 -1.68 15.07
C VAL A 151 -10.25 -2.53 15.80
N GLY A 152 -11.27 -2.98 15.07
CA GLY A 152 -12.42 -3.70 15.61
C GLY A 152 -13.44 -2.83 16.37
N THR A 153 -13.35 -1.50 16.33
CA THR A 153 -14.33 -0.59 16.95
C THR A 153 -15.03 0.32 15.96
N SER A 154 -16.09 1.00 16.39
CA SER A 154 -16.76 2.05 15.60
C SER A 154 -15.90 3.28 15.33
N ASN A 155 -14.83 3.49 16.10
CA ASN A 155 -13.90 4.62 15.96
C ASN A 155 -12.84 4.40 14.88
N ASP A 156 -12.68 3.17 14.39
CA ASP A 156 -11.81 2.88 13.26
C ASP A 156 -12.59 2.95 11.93
N PRO A 157 -12.27 3.89 11.03
CA PRO A 157 -12.95 4.02 9.74
C PRO A 157 -12.84 2.78 8.86
N VAL A 158 -11.74 2.01 8.97
CA VAL A 158 -11.51 0.80 8.14
C VAL A 158 -12.06 -0.48 8.78
N SER A 159 -12.61 -0.42 9.99
CA SER A 159 -13.32 -1.54 10.62
C SER A 159 -14.75 -1.70 10.05
N ALA A 160 -14.85 -2.46 8.95
CA ALA A 160 -16.08 -2.65 8.20
C ALA A 160 -17.22 -3.25 9.06
N PRO A 161 -18.38 -2.58 9.21
CA PRO A 161 -19.56 -3.19 9.83
C PRO A 161 -20.13 -4.33 8.99
N LYS A 162 -20.61 -5.38 9.67
CA LYS A 162 -21.35 -6.47 9.03
C LYS A 162 -22.55 -5.92 8.25
N GLY A 163 -22.80 -6.47 7.06
CA GLY A 163 -23.87 -6.05 6.16
C GLY A 163 -23.58 -4.79 5.34
N ARG A 164 -22.47 -4.07 5.56
CA ARG A 164 -22.11 -2.91 4.72
C ARG A 164 -21.41 -3.37 3.44
N GLY A 165 -21.96 -3.08 2.27
CA GLY A 165 -21.30 -3.38 0.99
C GLY A 165 -20.02 -2.56 0.75
N PHE A 166 -19.08 -3.12 -0.02
CA PHE A 166 -17.73 -2.58 -0.27
C PHE A 166 -17.72 -1.12 -0.71
N TRP A 167 -18.52 -0.71 -1.71
CA TRP A 167 -18.47 0.67 -2.22
C TRP A 167 -18.88 1.73 -1.17
N ARG A 168 -19.88 1.40 -0.33
CA ARG A 168 -20.29 2.26 0.80
C ARG A 168 -19.25 2.25 1.93
N PHE A 169 -18.53 1.14 2.09
CA PHE A 169 -17.39 1.05 2.98
C PHE A 169 -16.24 1.93 2.47
N PHE A 170 -15.80 1.76 1.23
CA PHE A 170 -14.66 2.47 0.63
C PHE A 170 -14.77 3.98 0.78
N GLY A 171 -15.89 4.58 0.37
CA GLY A 171 -16.10 6.03 0.51
C GLY A 171 -16.06 6.51 1.97
N ARG A 172 -16.70 5.77 2.89
CA ARG A 172 -16.67 6.10 4.33
C ARG A 172 -15.26 5.94 4.90
N ALA A 173 -14.60 4.83 4.61
CA ALA A 173 -13.32 4.46 5.17
C ALA A 173 -12.24 5.43 4.70
N TRP A 174 -12.22 5.78 3.41
CA TRP A 174 -11.27 6.74 2.86
C TRP A 174 -11.41 8.13 3.50
N ILE A 175 -12.62 8.70 3.49
CA ILE A 175 -12.88 10.04 4.08
C ILE A 175 -12.66 10.01 5.59
N GLY A 176 -13.12 8.96 6.25
CA GLY A 176 -12.98 8.78 7.70
C GLY A 176 -11.52 8.68 8.11
N SER A 177 -10.71 7.87 7.43
CA SER A 177 -9.28 7.72 7.69
C SER A 177 -8.53 9.03 7.46
N TYR A 178 -8.86 9.76 6.39
CA TYR A 178 -8.28 11.09 6.15
C TYR A 178 -8.57 12.05 7.31
N ARG A 179 -9.83 12.19 7.72
CA ARG A 179 -10.24 13.10 8.79
C ARG A 179 -9.68 12.70 10.16
N ALA A 180 -9.81 11.43 10.53
CA ALA A 180 -9.34 10.93 11.82
C ALA A 180 -7.81 11.05 11.93
N GLY A 181 -7.07 10.69 10.87
CA GLY A 181 -5.63 10.86 10.85
C GLY A 181 -5.19 12.33 10.90
N TYR A 182 -5.95 13.24 10.28
CA TYR A 182 -5.67 14.68 10.32
C TYR A 182 -5.82 15.17 11.77
N THR A 183 -6.93 14.84 12.42
CA THR A 183 -7.16 15.17 13.83
C THR A 183 -6.08 14.59 14.74
N ALA A 184 -5.65 13.34 14.51
CA ALA A 184 -4.60 12.70 15.31
C ALA A 184 -3.23 13.38 15.15
N GLU A 185 -2.84 13.73 13.91
CA GLU A 185 -1.62 14.49 13.64
C GLU A 185 -1.69 15.90 14.21
N SER A 186 -2.80 16.61 14.02
CA SER A 186 -2.97 17.97 14.54
C SER A 186 -2.84 18.02 16.07
N LYS A 187 -3.33 17.00 16.79
CA LYS A 187 -3.13 16.88 18.25
C LYS A 187 -1.65 16.70 18.65
N ARG A 188 -0.85 16.03 17.81
CA ARG A 188 0.59 15.83 18.03
C ARG A 188 1.43 17.00 17.53
N HIS A 189 0.91 17.74 16.56
CA HIS A 189 1.61 18.83 15.90
C HIS A 189 1.68 20.05 16.82
N LYS A 190 2.85 20.26 17.43
CA LYS A 190 3.13 21.41 18.32
C LYS A 190 3.46 22.70 17.56
N GLY A 191 2.89 22.89 16.36
CA GLY A 191 3.15 24.06 15.51
C GLY A 191 4.57 24.17 14.94
N GLN A 192 5.34 23.07 14.92
CA GLN A 192 6.71 23.07 14.40
C GLN A 192 6.78 22.48 12.99
N GLY A 193 7.31 23.26 12.05
CA GLY A 193 7.45 22.87 10.65
C GLY A 193 6.11 22.73 9.91
N LEU A 194 6.14 22.12 8.72
CA LEU A 194 4.95 21.91 7.92
C LEU A 194 4.12 20.72 8.46
N HIS A 195 2.81 20.91 8.52
CA HIS A 195 1.88 19.85 8.94
C HIS A 195 2.01 18.63 8.00
N PRO A 196 2.03 17.38 8.51
CA PRO A 196 2.21 16.19 7.68
C PRO A 196 1.21 16.07 6.52
N TYR A 197 -0.04 16.51 6.72
CA TYR A 197 -1.03 16.51 5.64
C TYR A 197 -0.74 17.53 4.52
N VAL A 198 -0.04 18.62 4.82
CA VAL A 198 0.46 19.53 3.76
C VAL A 198 1.56 18.81 2.98
N MET A 199 2.47 18.11 3.67
CA MET A 199 3.50 17.29 3.01
C MET A 199 2.89 16.20 2.12
N TYR A 200 1.84 15.51 2.59
CA TYR A 200 1.15 14.49 1.81
C TYR A 200 0.52 15.05 0.53
N GLN A 201 -0.09 16.23 0.60
CA GLN A 201 -0.65 16.92 -0.55
C GLN A 201 0.44 17.38 -1.53
N LEU A 202 1.52 17.99 -1.02
CA LEU A 202 2.65 18.43 -1.85
C LEU A 202 3.33 17.25 -2.54
N GLY A 203 3.55 16.14 -1.83
CA GLY A 203 4.13 14.93 -2.42
C GLY A 203 3.23 14.29 -3.47
N GLY A 204 1.91 14.22 -3.22
CA GLY A 204 0.94 13.77 -4.22
C GLY A 204 0.91 14.66 -5.46
N ALA A 205 0.90 15.99 -5.27
CA ALA A 205 0.97 16.96 -6.35
C ALA A 205 2.28 16.84 -7.16
N ALA A 206 3.42 16.64 -6.48
CA ALA A 206 4.71 16.41 -7.14
C ALA A 206 4.69 15.14 -8.01
N CYS A 207 4.02 14.07 -7.56
CA CYS A 207 3.87 12.85 -8.36
C CYS A 207 2.97 13.05 -9.58
N LEU A 208 1.88 13.82 -9.44
CA LEU A 208 1.04 14.18 -10.58
C LEU A 208 1.76 15.08 -11.58
N LEU A 209 2.57 16.03 -11.10
CA LEU A 209 3.44 16.87 -11.93
C LEU A 209 4.51 16.03 -12.64
N ALA A 210 5.08 15.01 -11.98
CA ALA A 210 5.98 14.07 -12.63
C ALA A 210 5.26 13.29 -13.74
N GLY A 211 4.05 12.79 -13.48
CA GLY A 211 3.21 12.18 -14.53
C GLY A 211 2.93 13.14 -15.69
N PHE A 212 2.65 14.41 -15.39
CA PHE A 212 2.48 15.45 -16.41
C PHE A 212 3.75 15.68 -17.23
N ALA A 213 4.92 15.73 -16.59
CA ALA A 213 6.19 15.88 -17.28
C ALA A 213 6.51 14.69 -18.21
N LEU A 214 6.08 13.48 -17.86
CA LEU A 214 6.32 12.27 -18.66
C LEU A 214 5.34 12.12 -19.84
N GLY A 215 4.09 12.58 -19.68
CA GLY A 215 3.00 12.24 -20.60
C GLY A 215 1.96 13.33 -20.86
N GLY A 216 2.23 14.57 -20.46
CA GLY A 216 1.22 15.63 -20.40
C GLY A 216 0.03 15.25 -19.51
N LEU A 217 -1.16 15.77 -19.82
CA LEU A 217 -2.38 15.44 -19.07
C LEU A 217 -2.66 13.94 -19.04
N LYS A 218 -2.35 13.22 -20.13
CA LYS A 218 -2.49 11.76 -20.21
C LYS A 218 -1.61 11.04 -19.18
N GLY A 219 -0.35 11.46 -19.03
CA GLY A 219 0.56 10.89 -18.04
C GLY A 219 0.12 11.15 -16.60
N ALA A 220 -0.34 12.37 -16.29
CA ALA A 220 -0.90 12.69 -14.99
C ALA A 220 -2.15 11.85 -14.67
N LEU A 221 -3.05 11.68 -15.64
CA LEU A 221 -4.25 10.85 -15.50
C LEU A 221 -3.89 9.38 -15.28
N LEU A 222 -2.95 8.83 -16.05
CA LEU A 222 -2.47 7.46 -15.88
C LEU A 222 -1.88 7.22 -14.49
N TRP A 223 -1.06 8.16 -14.00
CA TRP A 223 -0.51 8.09 -12.65
C TRP A 223 -1.62 8.07 -11.59
N ALA A 224 -2.61 8.97 -11.72
CA ALA A 224 -3.74 9.04 -10.81
C ALA A 224 -4.57 7.75 -10.83
N LEU A 225 -4.81 7.17 -12.01
CA LEU A 225 -5.57 5.92 -12.16
C LEU A 225 -4.83 4.71 -11.58
N ILE A 226 -3.51 4.63 -11.76
CA ILE A 226 -2.68 3.59 -11.11
C ILE A 226 -2.77 3.72 -9.59
N GLY A 227 -2.63 4.96 -9.08
CA GLY A 227 -2.77 5.25 -7.65
C GLY A 227 -4.15 4.87 -7.11
N LEU A 228 -5.22 5.22 -7.82
CA LEU A 228 -6.60 4.88 -7.44
C LEU A 228 -6.82 3.37 -7.40
N TYR A 229 -6.33 2.63 -8.40
CA TYR A 229 -6.47 1.18 -8.43
C TYR A 229 -5.65 0.50 -7.33
N ALA A 230 -4.47 1.04 -6.98
CA ALA A 230 -3.72 0.60 -5.79
C ALA A 230 -4.52 0.87 -4.50
N GLN A 231 -5.15 2.04 -4.35
CA GLN A 231 -5.99 2.35 -3.20
C GLN A 231 -7.20 1.39 -3.09
N LEU A 232 -7.87 1.06 -4.19
CA LEU A 232 -8.98 0.11 -4.19
C LEU A 232 -8.54 -1.26 -3.65
N GLN A 233 -7.34 -1.74 -4.02
CA GLN A 233 -6.79 -2.98 -3.49
C GLN A 233 -6.57 -2.93 -1.98
N ILE A 234 -6.00 -1.82 -1.48
CA ILE A 234 -5.72 -1.63 -0.05
C ILE A 234 -7.01 -1.68 0.76
N PHE A 235 -8.00 -0.87 0.37
CA PHE A 235 -9.28 -0.86 1.07
C PHE A 235 -10.08 -2.15 0.88
N LEU A 236 -9.90 -2.88 -0.23
CA LEU A 236 -10.52 -4.20 -0.39
C LEU A 236 -9.90 -5.21 0.57
N SER A 237 -8.58 -5.16 0.77
CA SER A 237 -7.91 -5.95 1.81
C SER A 237 -8.46 -5.62 3.19
N ASP A 238 -8.47 -4.34 3.58
CA ASP A 238 -9.00 -3.87 4.87
C ASP A 238 -10.45 -4.32 5.07
N TYR A 239 -11.28 -4.20 4.01
CA TYR A 239 -12.67 -4.62 4.04
C TYR A 239 -12.81 -6.09 4.37
N VAL A 240 -12.06 -6.96 3.69
CA VAL A 240 -12.11 -8.42 3.91
C VAL A 240 -11.54 -8.78 5.27
N GLN A 241 -10.43 -8.17 5.68
CA GLN A 241 -9.75 -8.45 6.96
C GLN A 241 -10.59 -8.03 8.17
N HIS A 242 -11.38 -6.97 8.06
CA HIS A 242 -12.13 -6.40 9.18
C HIS A 242 -13.66 -6.55 9.06
N TYR A 243 -14.15 -7.34 8.10
CA TYR A 243 -15.58 -7.48 7.85
C TYR A 243 -16.32 -8.08 9.05
N GLY A 244 -17.15 -7.27 9.70
CA GLY A 244 -17.92 -7.72 10.87
C GLY A 244 -17.06 -7.97 12.12
N LEU A 245 -15.74 -7.75 12.05
CA LEU A 245 -14.85 -7.94 13.18
C LEU A 245 -15.12 -6.87 14.23
N ARG A 246 -15.44 -7.28 15.46
CA ARG A 246 -15.63 -6.38 16.59
C ARG A 246 -14.82 -6.84 17.78
N ARG A 247 -14.06 -5.91 18.35
CA ARG A 247 -13.36 -6.17 19.61
C ARG A 247 -14.30 -5.92 20.77
N LYS A 248 -14.25 -6.78 21.78
CA LYS A 248 -14.93 -6.55 23.05
C LYS A 248 -14.22 -5.43 23.81
N MET A 249 -14.91 -4.34 24.08
CA MET A 249 -14.38 -3.30 24.97
C MET A 249 -14.57 -3.80 26.40
N LEU A 250 -13.48 -3.93 27.16
CA LEU A 250 -13.56 -4.27 28.57
C LEU A 250 -13.80 -2.97 29.36
N ASP A 251 -14.89 -2.92 30.12
CA ASP A 251 -15.20 -1.82 31.06
C ASP A 251 -14.31 -1.94 32.32
N ILE A 252 -12.99 -1.90 32.13
CA ILE A 252 -12.05 -1.85 33.25
C ILE A 252 -11.66 -0.38 33.46
N PRO A 253 -11.80 0.18 34.68
CA PRO A 253 -11.30 1.51 35.00
C PRO A 253 -9.82 1.59 34.58
N LEU A 254 -9.45 2.64 33.84
CA LEU A 254 -8.10 2.85 33.32
C LEU A 254 -7.08 2.84 34.47
N LEU A 255 -6.47 1.68 34.74
CA LEU A 255 -5.23 1.63 35.49
C LEU A 255 -4.15 2.34 34.66
N PRO A 256 -3.20 3.06 35.31
CA PRO A 256 -2.17 3.81 34.61
C PRO A 256 -1.45 2.88 33.63
N GLN A 257 -1.54 3.23 32.34
CA GLN A 257 -1.00 2.43 31.25
C GLN A 257 0.51 2.29 31.42
N ASN A 258 0.95 1.09 31.80
CA ASN A 258 2.35 0.71 31.71
C ASN A 258 2.65 0.43 30.23
N PRO A 259 3.57 1.16 29.58
CA PRO A 259 3.82 1.04 28.14
C PRO A 259 4.37 -0.33 27.69
N ASN A 260 4.64 -1.25 28.63
CA ASN A 260 5.16 -2.59 28.36
C ASN A 260 4.10 -3.70 28.44
N PHE A 261 2.81 -3.40 28.57
CA PHE A 261 1.75 -4.42 28.68
C PHE A 261 0.97 -4.56 27.36
N PHE A 262 1.30 -5.59 26.58
CA PHE A 262 0.46 -6.03 25.46
C PHE A 262 -0.69 -6.88 26.03
N MET A 263 -1.89 -6.30 26.12
CA MET A 263 -3.09 -7.05 26.45
C MET A 263 -3.52 -7.81 25.19
N GLY A 264 -3.50 -9.15 25.23
CA GLY A 264 -4.14 -9.98 24.21
C GLY A 264 -5.64 -9.71 24.21
N TYR A 265 -6.20 -9.38 23.05
CA TYR A 265 -7.63 -9.10 22.91
C TYR A 265 -8.28 -10.21 22.07
N ASP A 266 -9.33 -10.82 22.63
CA ASP A 266 -10.23 -11.69 21.89
C ASP A 266 -11.15 -10.83 21.01
N ALA A 267 -11.10 -11.04 19.70
CA ALA A 267 -11.96 -10.38 18.72
C ALA A 267 -12.97 -11.40 18.17
N GLU A 268 -14.24 -11.00 18.08
CA GLU A 268 -15.33 -11.85 17.59
C GLU A 268 -15.95 -11.24 16.32
N ILE A 269 -16.43 -12.10 15.42
CA ILE A 269 -17.24 -11.66 14.28
C ILE A 269 -18.68 -11.55 14.76
N VAL A 270 -19.22 -10.32 14.80
CA VAL A 270 -20.59 -10.03 15.28
C VAL A 270 -21.49 -9.71 14.09
#